data_AF-A0A966PXP6-F1
#
_entry.id   AF-A0A966PXP6-F1
#
_cell.length_a   1.000
_cell.length_b   1.000
_cell.length_c   1.000
_cell.angle_alpha   90.00
_cell.angle_beta   90.00
_cell.angle_gamma   90.00
#
_symmetry.space_group_name_H-M   'P 1'
#
loop_
_entity.id
_entity.type
_entity.pdbx_description
1 polymer ?
#
loop_
_entity_poly.entity_id
_entity_poly.type
_entity_poly.pdbx_seq_one_letter_code
_entity_poly.pdbx_strand_id
1 'polypeptide(L)'
;MSTFLDTFPKIQYDIVKAKQSNYQIITNILFRIGIIKDILSNISAYYNLSIIDGETPEIIASKIYGNPEAYWMILYANDIHDPQYDWPMTSTVFKKYLESKYGTVNAAQTGIHHHEKVIIKTESLSGIKSEWRSVINYDKLTENDMGIPYDYYLSPAFANSVVDIVSVNGQTVTQVTTVEAISYYDYEERENEKKRDIKIIKVEYYRQILTELAKLTGDRLNPYLRNLIG
;
A
#
# COMPACT_ATOMS: atom_id res chain seq x y z
N MET A 1 21.25 -15.07 2.25
CA MET A 1 20.58 -15.55 1.02
C MET A 1 19.22 -16.07 1.45
N SER A 2 18.15 -15.62 0.78
CA SER A 2 16.76 -15.99 1.07
C SER A 2 16.57 -17.51 0.95
N THR A 3 16.17 -18.18 2.04
CA THR A 3 15.89 -19.64 2.04
C THR A 3 14.49 -19.97 1.54
N PHE A 4 13.63 -18.96 1.41
CA PHE A 4 12.25 -19.11 0.95
C PHE A 4 12.18 -19.68 -0.48
N LEU A 5 12.94 -19.10 -1.41
CA LEU A 5 12.90 -19.53 -2.83
C LEU A 5 13.49 -20.92 -3.03
N ASP A 6 14.29 -21.43 -2.09
CA ASP A 6 14.81 -22.80 -2.14
C ASP A 6 13.72 -23.84 -1.88
N THR A 7 12.63 -23.44 -1.22
CA THR A 7 11.47 -24.33 -0.98
C THR A 7 10.60 -24.52 -2.22
N PHE A 8 10.76 -23.68 -3.26
CA PHE A 8 9.86 -23.69 -4.40
C PHE A 8 10.11 -24.93 -5.29
N PRO A 9 9.06 -25.48 -5.91
CA PRO A 9 9.22 -26.62 -6.80
C PRO A 9 10.13 -26.25 -7.97
N LYS A 10 10.97 -27.19 -8.39
CA LYS A 10 11.84 -27.01 -9.55
C LYS A 10 11.15 -27.53 -10.80
N ILE A 11 11.27 -26.79 -11.89
CA ILE A 11 10.73 -27.16 -13.20
C ILE A 11 11.83 -27.22 -14.24
N GLN A 12 11.65 -28.07 -15.24
CA GLN A 12 12.52 -28.08 -16.41
C GLN A 12 12.07 -26.99 -17.38
N TYR A 13 12.99 -26.10 -17.77
CA TYR A 13 12.71 -25.01 -18.69
C TYR A 13 13.79 -24.89 -19.76
N ASP A 14 13.38 -24.59 -20.98
CA ASP A 14 14.26 -24.34 -22.12
C ASP A 14 14.42 -22.82 -22.32
N ILE A 15 15.55 -22.29 -21.87
CA ILE A 15 15.89 -20.86 -21.99
C ILE A 15 16.32 -20.52 -23.42
N VAL A 16 16.87 -21.48 -24.15
CA VAL A 16 17.57 -21.24 -25.43
C VAL A 16 16.59 -21.26 -26.60
N LYS A 17 15.36 -21.76 -26.42
CA LYS A 17 14.39 -22.03 -27.49
C LYS A 17 15.00 -22.88 -28.62
N ALA A 18 16.08 -23.59 -28.33
CA ALA A 18 16.69 -24.51 -29.25
C ALA A 18 15.82 -25.75 -29.20
N LYS A 19 14.96 -25.90 -30.21
CA LYS A 19 14.12 -27.08 -30.38
C LYS A 19 14.98 -28.33 -30.14
N GLN A 20 14.71 -28.94 -28.99
CA GLN A 20 15.14 -30.25 -28.51
C GLN A 20 16.48 -30.26 -27.74
N SER A 21 16.33 -30.54 -26.43
CA SER A 21 17.22 -31.29 -25.52
C SER A 21 18.14 -30.58 -24.52
N ASN A 22 18.14 -29.25 -24.41
CA ASN A 22 18.88 -28.57 -23.33
C ASN A 22 17.95 -27.96 -22.27
N TYR A 23 17.28 -28.81 -21.48
CA TYR A 23 16.45 -28.38 -20.35
C TYR A 23 17.31 -28.06 -19.14
N GLN A 24 17.12 -26.87 -18.56
CA GLN A 24 17.72 -26.49 -17.28
C GLN A 24 16.69 -26.63 -16.17
N ILE A 25 17.13 -27.13 -15.01
CA ILE A 25 16.31 -27.20 -13.80
C ILE A 25 16.34 -25.83 -13.14
N ILE A 26 15.22 -25.12 -13.17
CA ILE A 26 15.08 -23.79 -12.59
C ILE A 26 14.03 -23.79 -11.47
N THR A 27 14.13 -22.83 -10.56
CA THR A 27 13.12 -22.60 -9.53
C THR A 27 11.85 -22.02 -10.15
N ASN A 28 10.68 -22.62 -9.85
CA ASN A 28 9.41 -22.16 -10.38
C ASN A 28 8.90 -20.93 -9.63
N ILE A 29 9.26 -19.73 -10.12
CA ILE A 29 8.77 -18.45 -9.58
C ILE A 29 7.28 -18.18 -9.83
N LEU A 30 6.60 -18.98 -10.67
CA LEU A 30 5.16 -18.86 -10.93
C LEU A 30 4.31 -19.60 -9.88
N PHE A 31 4.96 -20.30 -8.94
CA PHE A 31 4.28 -20.97 -7.84
C PHE A 31 3.56 -19.95 -6.94
N ARG A 32 2.28 -20.21 -6.64
CA ARG A 32 1.43 -19.32 -5.82
C ARG A 32 0.79 -20.09 -4.67
N ILE A 33 0.79 -19.46 -3.49
CA ILE A 33 0.26 -20.02 -2.25
C ILE A 33 -1.17 -19.50 -2.04
N GLY A 34 -2.17 -20.37 -2.24
CA GLY A 34 -3.59 -20.00 -2.13
C GLY A 34 -4.05 -19.70 -0.70
N ILE A 35 -3.58 -20.48 0.28
CA ILE A 35 -4.08 -20.45 1.67
C ILE A 35 -4.03 -19.07 2.33
N ILE A 36 -3.04 -18.24 1.99
CA ILE A 36 -2.94 -16.90 2.58
C ILE A 36 -4.12 -16.03 2.13
N LYS A 37 -4.59 -16.17 0.88
CA LYS A 37 -5.77 -15.43 0.42
C LYS A 37 -7.03 -15.86 1.18
N ASP A 38 -7.17 -17.15 1.44
CA ASP A 38 -8.31 -17.70 2.19
C ASP A 38 -8.29 -17.18 3.64
N ILE A 39 -7.12 -17.17 4.30
CA ILE A 39 -6.96 -16.63 5.65
C ILE A 39 -7.29 -15.13 5.68
N LEU A 40 -6.81 -14.36 4.69
CA LEU A 40 -7.03 -12.91 4.61
C LEU A 40 -8.48 -12.53 4.28
N SER A 41 -9.32 -13.45 3.78
CA SER A 41 -10.75 -13.20 3.66
C SER A 41 -11.46 -13.04 5.02
N ASN A 42 -10.85 -13.55 6.10
CA ASN A 42 -11.33 -13.37 7.45
C ASN A 42 -10.66 -12.15 8.11
N ILE A 43 -11.43 -11.10 8.38
CA ILE A 43 -10.94 -9.88 9.02
C ILE A 43 -10.34 -10.13 10.41
N SER A 44 -10.76 -11.19 11.10
CA SER A 44 -10.23 -11.55 12.42
C SER A 44 -8.88 -12.25 12.34
N ALA A 45 -8.41 -12.63 11.15
CA ALA A 45 -7.16 -13.36 10.97
C ALA A 45 -5.94 -12.44 10.86
N TYR A 46 -6.13 -11.14 10.66
CA TYR A 46 -5.05 -10.16 10.61
C TYR A 46 -5.35 -8.94 11.48
N TYR A 47 -4.32 -8.13 11.70
CA TYR A 47 -4.44 -6.80 12.31
C TYR A 47 -3.53 -5.82 11.57
N ASN A 48 -3.81 -4.53 11.67
CA ASN A 48 -2.98 -3.50 11.07
C ASN A 48 -1.85 -3.12 12.03
N LEU A 49 -0.64 -2.93 11.49
CA LEU A 49 0.54 -2.47 12.18
C LEU A 49 1.12 -1.30 11.39
N SER A 50 1.49 -0.22 12.09
CA SER A 50 2.18 0.92 11.48
C SER A 50 3.69 0.73 11.60
N ILE A 51 4.38 0.79 10.47
CA ILE A 51 5.84 0.56 10.36
C ILE A 51 6.63 1.72 10.96
N ILE A 52 7.59 1.40 11.84
CA ILE A 52 8.52 2.38 12.40
C ILE A 52 9.62 2.69 11.36
N ASP A 53 10.13 3.92 11.36
CA ASP A 53 11.21 4.32 10.45
C ASP A 53 12.43 3.38 10.56
N GLY A 54 12.87 2.84 9.42
CA GLY A 54 14.01 1.92 9.34
C GLY A 54 13.67 0.44 9.54
N GLU A 55 12.43 0.07 9.82
CA GLU A 55 12.04 -1.35 9.88
C GLU A 55 11.92 -1.95 8.47
N THR A 56 12.52 -3.11 8.28
CA THR A 56 12.38 -3.91 7.06
C THR A 56 11.39 -5.06 7.30
N PRO A 57 10.82 -5.66 6.24
CA PRO A 57 9.92 -6.80 6.36
C PRO A 57 10.50 -7.95 7.20
N GLU A 58 11.81 -8.21 7.08
CA GLU A 58 12.53 -9.25 7.83
C GLU A 58 12.61 -8.95 9.32
N ILE A 59 12.85 -7.68 9.68
CA ILE A 59 12.88 -7.25 11.09
C ILE A 59 11.50 -7.44 11.72
N ILE A 60 10.43 -7.05 11.00
CA ILE A 60 9.05 -7.21 11.50
C ILE A 60 8.72 -8.70 11.62
N ALA A 61 9.06 -9.51 10.61
CA ALA A 61 8.84 -10.96 10.66
C ALA A 61 9.57 -11.62 11.83
N SER A 62 10.81 -11.21 12.11
CA SER A 62 11.55 -11.68 13.28
C SER A 62 10.87 -11.29 14.60
N LYS A 63 10.28 -10.10 14.70
CA LYS A 63 9.57 -9.64 15.90
C LYS A 63 8.25 -10.37 16.13
N ILE A 64 7.48 -10.59 15.07
CA ILE A 64 6.13 -11.17 15.15
C ILE A 64 6.14 -12.69 15.16
N TYR A 65 6.87 -13.31 14.23
CA TYR A 65 6.87 -14.76 14.02
C TYR A 65 8.09 -15.46 14.64
N GLY A 66 9.06 -14.71 15.15
CA GLY A 66 10.31 -15.26 15.68
C GLY A 66 11.26 -15.79 14.59
N ASN A 67 10.95 -15.56 13.31
CA ASN A 67 11.75 -16.01 12.18
C ASN A 67 11.84 -14.89 11.11
N PRO A 68 13.03 -14.37 10.80
CA PRO A 68 13.17 -13.37 9.74
C PRO A 68 12.77 -13.89 8.36
N GLU A 69 12.89 -15.20 8.09
CA GLU A 69 12.49 -15.81 6.81
C GLU A 69 10.97 -15.80 6.58
N ALA A 70 10.17 -15.41 7.57
CA ALA A 70 8.72 -15.25 7.44
C ALA A 70 8.29 -13.94 6.73
N TYR A 71 9.24 -13.09 6.32
CA TYR A 71 8.97 -11.79 5.71
C TYR A 71 8.05 -11.87 4.47
N TRP A 72 8.16 -12.95 3.68
CA TRP A 72 7.35 -13.15 2.48
C TRP A 72 5.83 -13.21 2.80
N MET A 73 5.43 -13.66 3.99
CA MET A 73 4.02 -13.65 4.38
C MET A 73 3.50 -12.22 4.55
N ILE A 74 4.33 -11.33 5.10
CA ILE A 74 4.00 -9.92 5.27
C ILE A 74 3.85 -9.26 3.90
N LEU A 75 4.82 -9.50 3.00
CA LEU A 75 4.76 -8.98 1.64
C LEU A 75 3.52 -9.48 0.90
N TYR A 76 3.26 -10.79 0.96
CA TYR A 76 2.11 -11.40 0.30
C TYR A 76 0.78 -10.91 0.89
N ALA A 77 0.70 -10.70 2.20
CA ALA A 77 -0.52 -10.21 2.85
C ALA A 77 -0.91 -8.79 2.46
N ASN A 78 0.08 -7.99 2.04
CA ASN A 78 -0.09 -6.61 1.63
C ASN A 78 -0.05 -6.41 0.11
N ASP A 79 -0.03 -7.50 -0.66
CA ASP A 79 0.10 -7.49 -2.11
C ASP A 79 1.34 -6.70 -2.59
N ILE A 80 2.41 -6.75 -1.79
CA ILE A 80 3.68 -6.09 -2.11
C ILE A 80 4.44 -6.99 -3.09
N HIS A 81 4.71 -6.45 -4.27
CA HIS A 81 5.42 -7.15 -5.33
C HIS A 81 6.90 -6.77 -5.36
N ASP A 82 7.20 -5.47 -5.19
CA ASP A 82 8.56 -4.97 -5.14
C ASP A 82 8.84 -4.30 -3.80
N PRO A 83 9.47 -5.02 -2.85
CA PRO A 83 9.81 -4.46 -1.54
C PRO A 83 10.71 -3.23 -1.59
N GLN A 84 11.41 -2.97 -2.69
CA GLN A 84 12.28 -1.80 -2.80
C GLN A 84 11.48 -0.51 -3.04
N TYR A 85 10.34 -0.59 -3.74
CA TYR A 85 9.52 0.58 -4.09
C TYR A 85 8.19 0.64 -3.34
N ASP A 86 7.62 -0.51 -2.99
CA ASP A 86 6.30 -0.61 -2.34
C ASP A 86 6.41 -0.50 -0.81
N TRP A 87 7.61 -0.70 -0.24
CA TRP A 87 7.85 -0.51 1.18
C TRP A 87 8.07 0.98 1.51
N PRO A 88 7.66 1.46 2.71
CA PRO A 88 7.92 2.84 3.11
C PRO A 88 9.42 3.12 3.13
N MET A 89 9.80 4.20 2.46
CA MET A 89 11.16 4.71 2.45
C MET A 89 11.49 5.30 3.81
N THR A 90 12.74 5.11 4.25
CA THR A 90 13.24 5.77 5.45
C THR A 90 13.38 7.27 5.23
N SER A 91 13.32 8.05 6.31
CA SER A 91 13.51 9.51 6.26
C SER A 91 14.74 9.96 5.42
N THR A 92 15.87 9.24 5.55
CA THR A 92 17.10 9.53 4.80
C THR A 92 16.98 9.18 3.32
N VAL A 93 16.36 8.05 2.99
CA VAL A 93 16.17 7.62 1.59
C VAL A 93 15.13 8.51 0.90
N PHE A 94 14.05 8.86 1.61
CA PHE A 94 13.01 9.76 1.15
C PHE A 94 13.58 11.14 0.76
N LYS A 95 14.46 11.71 1.59
CA LYS A 95 15.15 12.97 1.26
C LYS A 95 15.94 12.87 -0.05
N LYS A 96 16.71 11.79 -0.22
CA LYS A 96 17.49 11.55 -1.46
C LYS A 96 16.59 11.34 -2.67
N TYR A 97 15.47 10.66 -2.50
CA TYR A 97 14.46 10.47 -3.55
C TYR A 97 13.88 11.82 -4.00
N LEU A 98 13.54 12.71 -3.07
CA LEU A 98 13.08 14.06 -3.39
C LEU A 98 14.15 14.89 -4.11
N GLU A 99 15.41 14.84 -3.64
CA GLU A 99 16.53 15.51 -4.31
C GLU A 99 16.75 14.97 -5.72
N SER A 100 16.62 13.65 -5.93
CA SER A 100 16.75 13.04 -7.26
C SER A 100 15.61 13.40 -8.20
N LYS A 101 14.39 13.56 -7.68
CA LYS A 101 13.18 13.79 -8.50
C LYS A 101 12.93 15.28 -8.77
N TYR A 102 13.17 16.14 -7.79
CA TYR A 102 12.86 17.57 -7.82
C TYR A 102 14.12 18.47 -7.77
N GLY A 103 15.32 17.87 -7.76
CA GLY A 103 16.61 18.56 -7.69
C GLY A 103 17.02 18.95 -6.27
N THR A 104 16.12 19.55 -5.49
CA THR A 104 16.37 19.89 -4.07
C THR A 104 15.13 19.71 -3.22
N VAL A 105 15.31 19.50 -1.91
CA VAL A 105 14.19 19.43 -0.96
C VAL A 105 13.38 20.74 -0.93
N ASN A 106 14.06 21.89 -1.03
CA ASN A 106 13.39 23.19 -1.03
C ASN A 106 12.50 23.37 -2.27
N ALA A 107 12.95 22.91 -3.44
CA ALA A 107 12.11 22.91 -4.64
C ALA A 107 10.85 22.04 -4.46
N ALA A 108 10.97 20.89 -3.77
CA ALA A 108 9.81 20.05 -3.46
C ALA A 108 8.84 20.70 -2.46
N GLN A 109 9.35 21.44 -1.47
CA GLN A 109 8.54 22.13 -0.46
C GLN A 109 7.82 23.38 -1.01
N THR A 110 8.45 24.08 -1.95
CA THR A 110 7.90 25.31 -2.54
C THR A 110 7.06 25.06 -3.77
N GLY A 111 7.36 24.00 -4.53
CA GLY A 111 6.59 23.63 -5.69
C GLY A 111 5.23 23.04 -5.31
N ILE A 112 4.17 23.58 -5.92
CA ILE A 112 2.81 23.09 -5.72
C ILE A 112 2.57 21.92 -6.66
N HIS A 113 2.14 20.78 -6.12
CA HIS A 113 1.72 19.62 -6.91
C HIS A 113 0.26 19.79 -7.37
N HIS A 114 -0.64 20.14 -6.46
CA HIS A 114 -2.06 20.34 -6.73
C HIS A 114 -2.71 21.11 -5.59
N HIS A 115 -3.98 21.47 -5.75
CA HIS A 115 -4.77 22.04 -4.67
C HIS A 115 -5.86 21.04 -4.25
N GLU A 116 -6.14 21.01 -2.96
CA GLU A 116 -7.20 20.22 -2.36
C GLU A 116 -8.28 21.15 -1.80
N LYS A 117 -9.54 20.77 -1.99
CA LYS A 117 -10.66 21.29 -1.22
C LYS A 117 -10.74 20.53 0.09
N VAL A 118 -10.72 21.24 1.20
CA VAL A 118 -10.83 20.68 2.54
C VAL A 118 -12.12 21.18 3.19
N ILE A 119 -12.93 20.25 3.70
CA ILE A 119 -14.16 20.55 4.42
C ILE A 119 -14.00 19.99 5.84
N ILE A 120 -14.07 20.85 6.85
CA ILE A 120 -14.04 20.46 8.26
C ILE A 120 -15.41 20.76 8.86
N LYS A 121 -16.11 19.73 9.33
CA LYS A 121 -17.34 19.90 10.11
C LYS A 121 -17.03 19.71 11.58
N THR A 122 -17.45 20.66 12.40
CA THR A 122 -17.35 20.60 13.86
C THR A 122 -18.75 20.58 14.45
N GLU A 123 -19.07 19.52 15.19
CA GLU A 123 -20.32 19.42 15.94
C GLU A 123 -20.26 20.34 17.17
N SER A 124 -21.24 21.22 17.36
CA SER A 124 -21.19 22.23 18.44
C SER A 124 -21.33 21.64 19.84
N LEU A 125 -21.95 20.46 19.99
CA LEU A 125 -22.21 19.83 21.29
C LEU A 125 -21.09 18.88 21.72
N SER A 126 -20.62 18.02 20.80
CA SER A 126 -19.61 17.00 21.08
C SER A 126 -18.18 17.50 20.84
N GLY A 127 -18.02 18.56 20.04
CA GLY A 127 -16.72 19.04 19.57
C GLY A 127 -16.04 18.11 18.56
N ILE A 128 -16.72 17.04 18.12
CA ILE A 128 -16.18 16.10 17.14
C ILE A 128 -15.93 16.83 15.82
N LYS A 129 -14.74 16.62 15.26
CA LYS A 129 -14.35 17.16 13.96
C LYS A 129 -14.28 16.04 12.94
N SER A 130 -14.94 16.25 11.80
CA SER A 130 -14.85 15.38 10.63
C SER A 130 -14.26 16.18 9.47
N GLU A 131 -13.29 15.58 8.78
CA GLU A 131 -12.54 16.23 7.71
C GLU A 131 -12.70 15.44 6.41
N TRP A 132 -12.99 16.15 5.31
CA TRP A 132 -13.03 15.60 3.96
C TRP A 132 -12.08 16.39 3.08
N ARG A 133 -11.22 15.69 2.34
CA ARG A 133 -10.30 16.27 1.36
C ARG A 133 -10.63 15.74 -0.03
N SER A 134 -10.57 16.61 -1.04
CA SER A 134 -10.76 16.24 -2.44
C SER A 134 -9.81 17.03 -3.34
N VAL A 135 -9.10 16.33 -4.23
CA VAL A 135 -8.21 16.96 -5.21
C VAL A 135 -9.05 17.79 -6.19
N ILE A 136 -8.68 19.05 -6.39
CA ILE A 136 -9.32 19.93 -7.34
C ILE A 136 -8.87 19.52 -8.74
N ASN A 137 -9.81 19.07 -9.57
CA ASN A 137 -9.53 18.74 -10.96
C ASN A 137 -9.58 20.00 -11.83
N TYR A 138 -8.46 20.33 -12.46
CA TYR A 138 -8.32 21.50 -13.33
C TYR A 138 -8.96 21.31 -14.72
N ASP A 139 -9.09 20.06 -15.18
CA ASP A 139 -9.52 19.73 -16.54
C ASP A 139 -11.00 19.29 -16.61
N LYS A 140 -11.56 18.79 -15.49
CA LYS A 140 -12.95 18.33 -15.44
C LYS A 140 -13.90 19.47 -15.10
N LEU A 141 -14.39 20.10 -16.17
CA LEU A 141 -15.67 20.80 -16.18
C LEU A 141 -16.77 19.84 -15.69
N THR A 142 -17.33 20.11 -14.52
CA THR A 142 -18.64 19.63 -14.07
C THR A 142 -18.91 18.13 -14.27
N GLU A 143 -18.43 17.28 -13.37
CA GLU A 143 -19.05 15.95 -13.21
C GLU A 143 -19.45 15.74 -11.75
N ASN A 144 -20.62 16.32 -11.45
CA ASN A 144 -21.68 15.80 -10.59
C ASN A 144 -21.28 15.12 -9.26
N ASP A 145 -21.01 15.92 -8.23
CA ASP A 145 -21.90 15.98 -7.06
C ASP A 145 -21.68 17.28 -6.23
N MET A 146 -22.80 17.87 -5.79
CA MET A 146 -23.02 19.19 -5.16
C MET A 146 -21.92 20.28 -5.22
N GLY A 147 -21.94 21.04 -6.31
CA GLY A 147 -22.48 22.41 -6.20
C GLY A 147 -21.51 23.60 -6.27
N ILE A 148 -20.29 23.45 -6.76
CA ILE A 148 -19.36 24.59 -6.88
C ILE A 148 -18.56 24.53 -8.20
N PRO A 149 -18.73 25.51 -9.10
CA PRO A 149 -17.92 25.68 -10.32
C PRO A 149 -16.42 25.85 -10.04
N TYR A 150 -15.55 25.44 -10.97
CA TYR A 150 -14.09 25.43 -10.81
C TYR A 150 -13.48 26.83 -10.56
N ASP A 151 -13.94 27.84 -11.28
CA ASP A 151 -13.54 29.26 -11.17
C ASP A 151 -13.82 29.86 -9.79
N TYR A 152 -14.75 29.28 -9.04
CA TYR A 152 -15.07 29.68 -7.67
C TYR A 152 -13.94 29.40 -6.68
N TYR A 153 -13.18 28.31 -6.86
CA TYR A 153 -12.05 27.95 -5.97
C TYR A 153 -10.80 28.79 -6.21
N LEU A 154 -10.70 29.48 -7.36
CA LEU A 154 -9.64 30.44 -7.68
C LEU A 154 -9.95 31.85 -7.16
N SER A 155 -11.15 32.07 -6.62
CA SER A 155 -11.52 33.37 -6.07
C SER A 155 -10.81 33.63 -4.73
N PRO A 156 -10.45 34.89 -4.41
CA PRO A 156 -9.90 35.26 -3.11
C PRO A 156 -10.81 34.89 -1.91
N ALA A 157 -12.09 34.59 -2.17
CA ALA A 157 -13.03 34.15 -1.15
C ALA A 157 -12.75 32.73 -0.63
N PHE A 158 -12.14 31.84 -1.42
CA PHE A 158 -11.78 30.47 -0.99
C PHE A 158 -10.37 30.35 -0.41
N ALA A 159 -9.51 31.33 -0.70
CA ALA A 159 -8.26 31.52 0.04
C ALA A 159 -8.53 31.88 1.52
N ASN A 160 -9.72 32.40 1.83
CA ASN A 160 -10.16 32.81 3.16
C ASN A 160 -11.39 31.98 3.58
N SER A 161 -11.16 30.76 4.06
CA SER A 161 -12.12 29.87 4.75
C SER A 161 -13.61 30.29 4.76
N VAL A 162 -14.47 29.56 4.05
CA VAL A 162 -15.93 29.77 4.12
C VAL A 162 -16.51 29.03 5.33
N VAL A 163 -17.29 29.71 6.18
CA VAL A 163 -17.90 29.14 7.39
C VAL A 163 -19.42 29.12 7.28
N ASP A 164 -20.01 27.93 7.26
CA ASP A 164 -21.45 27.71 7.25
C ASP A 164 -21.92 27.08 8.56
N ILE A 165 -23.05 27.56 9.09
CA ILE A 165 -23.70 26.97 10.26
C ILE A 165 -24.90 26.16 9.79
N VAL A 166 -24.82 24.83 9.88
CA VAL A 166 -25.86 23.91 9.41
C VAL A 166 -26.57 23.31 10.61
N SER A 167 -27.91 23.41 10.66
CA SER A 167 -28.69 22.66 11.64
C SER A 167 -29.04 21.28 11.08
N VAL A 168 -28.45 20.22 11.63
CA VAL A 168 -28.79 18.83 11.29
C VAL A 168 -29.49 18.22 12.50
N ASN A 169 -30.77 17.83 12.34
CA ASN A 169 -31.57 17.23 13.41
C ASN A 169 -31.64 18.06 14.72
N GLY A 170 -31.66 19.40 14.61
CA GLY A 170 -31.68 20.31 15.78
C GLY A 170 -30.31 20.54 16.42
N GLN A 171 -29.24 19.95 15.90
CA GLN A 171 -27.86 20.20 16.32
C GLN A 171 -27.18 21.18 15.37
N THR A 172 -26.46 22.14 15.93
CA THR A 172 -25.67 23.12 15.17
C THR A 172 -24.32 22.51 14.78
N VAL A 173 -23.99 22.51 13.50
CA VAL A 173 -22.70 22.06 12.96
C VAL A 173 -22.04 23.25 12.26
N THR A 174 -20.80 23.54 12.63
CA THR A 174 -19.97 24.54 11.93
C THR A 174 -19.17 23.83 10.86
N GLN A 175 -19.42 24.18 9.60
CA GLN A 175 -18.67 23.68 8.45
C GLN A 175 -17.70 24.76 7.99
N VAL A 176 -16.40 24.44 7.93
CA VAL A 176 -15.36 25.29 7.39
C VAL A 176 -14.86 24.68 6.09
N THR A 177 -14.88 25.43 4.99
CA THR A 177 -14.35 24.98 3.70
C THR A 177 -13.14 25.84 3.31
N THR A 178 -12.01 25.19 3.07
CA THR A 178 -10.74 25.83 2.66
C THR A 178 -10.21 25.22 1.37
N VAL A 179 -9.39 25.97 0.66
CA VAL A 179 -8.52 25.46 -0.40
C VAL A 179 -7.09 25.46 0.11
N GLU A 180 -6.45 24.30 0.07
CA GLU A 180 -5.07 24.13 0.49
C GLU A 180 -4.21 23.77 -0.71
N ALA A 181 -3.08 24.48 -0.87
CA ALA A 181 -2.05 24.11 -1.83
C ALA A 181 -1.19 22.99 -1.22
N ILE A 182 -1.11 21.86 -1.91
CA ILE A 182 -0.29 20.72 -1.50
C ILE A 182 1.04 20.78 -2.24
N SER A 183 2.14 20.84 -1.49
CA SER A 183 3.47 20.84 -2.09
C SER A 183 3.84 19.46 -2.65
N TYR A 184 4.85 19.39 -3.52
CA TYR A 184 5.41 18.10 -3.94
C TYR A 184 5.94 17.30 -2.75
N TYR A 185 6.55 17.96 -1.76
CA TYR A 185 7.00 17.33 -0.54
C TYR A 185 5.84 16.66 0.20
N ASP A 186 4.77 17.42 0.49
CA ASP A 186 3.62 16.93 1.26
C ASP A 186 2.92 15.76 0.55
N TYR A 187 2.80 15.85 -0.78
CA TYR A 187 2.23 14.78 -1.59
C TYR A 187 3.04 13.49 -1.46
N GLU A 188 4.35 13.54 -1.70
CA GLU A 188 5.22 12.37 -1.66
C GLU A 188 5.33 11.78 -0.25
N GLU A 189 5.32 12.64 0.78
CA GLU A 189 5.32 12.21 2.17
C GLU A 189 4.03 11.44 2.49
N ARG A 190 2.86 11.97 2.10
CA ARG A 190 1.57 11.26 2.25
C ARG A 190 1.56 9.92 1.52
N GLU A 191 2.10 9.85 0.29
CA GLU A 191 2.20 8.59 -0.45
C GLU A 191 3.13 7.58 0.24
N ASN A 192 4.21 8.04 0.86
CA ASN A 192 5.11 7.19 1.63
C ASN A 192 4.47 6.72 2.96
N GLU A 193 3.77 7.62 3.66
CA GLU A 193 3.10 7.29 4.93
C GLU A 193 1.94 6.31 4.74
N LYS A 194 1.21 6.39 3.62
CA LYS A 194 0.18 5.38 3.27
C LYS A 194 0.75 3.95 3.23
N LYS A 195 2.04 3.79 2.91
CA LYS A 195 2.70 2.48 2.86
C LYS A 195 3.10 1.95 4.24
N ARG A 196 3.07 2.78 5.30
CA ARG A 196 3.43 2.35 6.66
C ARG A 196 2.39 1.44 7.29
N ASP A 197 1.13 1.59 6.92
CA ASP A 197 0.06 0.78 7.50
C ASP A 197 -0.06 -0.55 6.76
N ILE A 198 0.45 -1.60 7.37
CA ILE A 198 0.49 -2.95 6.81
C ILE A 198 -0.41 -3.91 7.60
N LYS A 199 -0.96 -4.89 6.88
CA LYS A 199 -1.68 -6.03 7.43
C LYS A 199 -0.70 -7.10 7.88
N ILE A 200 -0.84 -7.55 9.13
CA ILE A 200 -0.06 -8.63 9.71
C ILE A 200 -0.99 -9.79 10.04
N ILE A 201 -0.69 -10.97 9.50
CA ILE A 201 -1.42 -12.20 9.82
C ILE A 201 -1.11 -12.60 11.26
N LYS A 202 -2.13 -12.91 12.05
CA LYS A 202 -1.95 -13.35 13.44
C LYS A 202 -1.09 -14.61 13.51
N VAL A 203 -0.22 -14.66 14.53
CA VAL A 203 0.75 -15.75 14.75
C VAL A 203 0.07 -17.12 14.84
N GLU A 204 -1.18 -17.18 15.28
CA GLU A 204 -2.00 -18.41 15.34
C GLU A 204 -2.09 -19.15 13.99
N TYR A 205 -2.13 -18.40 12.88
CA TYR A 205 -2.24 -18.97 11.53
C TYR A 205 -0.87 -19.36 10.94
N TYR A 206 0.24 -18.95 11.57
CA TYR A 206 1.59 -19.18 11.05
C TYR A 206 1.88 -20.66 10.82
N ARG A 207 1.56 -21.52 11.80
CA ARG A 207 1.78 -22.96 11.69
C ARG A 207 0.97 -23.61 10.57
N GLN A 208 -0.27 -23.16 10.38
CA GLN A 208 -1.14 -23.66 9.32
C GLN A 208 -0.55 -23.30 7.94
N ILE A 209 -0.11 -22.05 7.76
CA ILE A 209 0.50 -21.57 6.51
C ILE A 209 1.75 -22.39 6.17
N LEU A 210 2.65 -22.60 7.14
CA LEU A 210 3.86 -23.40 6.93
C LEU A 210 3.55 -24.86 6.59
N THR A 211 2.52 -25.44 7.20
CA THR A 211 2.09 -26.81 6.92
C THR A 211 1.58 -26.94 5.48
N GLU A 212 0.74 -26.01 5.03
CA GLU A 212 0.25 -26.00 3.65
C GLU A 212 1.38 -25.72 2.64
N LEU A 213 2.29 -24.79 2.95
CA LEU A 213 3.49 -24.58 2.13
C LEU A 213 4.32 -25.86 2.00
N ALA A 214 4.54 -26.56 3.11
CA ALA A 214 5.30 -27.81 3.13
C ALA A 214 4.58 -28.92 2.34
N LYS A 215 3.25 -28.99 2.36
CA LYS A 215 2.49 -29.94 1.52
C LYS A 215 2.68 -29.65 0.03
N LEU A 216 2.58 -28.38 -0.37
CA LEU A 216 2.71 -27.98 -1.77
C LEU A 216 4.13 -28.13 -2.32
N THR A 217 5.15 -28.05 -1.45
CA THR A 217 6.57 -28.09 -1.83
C THR A 217 7.23 -29.45 -1.58
N GLY A 218 6.72 -30.22 -0.62
CA GLY A 218 7.25 -31.52 -0.19
C GLY A 218 6.79 -32.72 -1.01
N ASP A 219 5.74 -32.57 -1.82
CA ASP A 219 5.29 -33.63 -2.73
C ASP A 219 6.28 -33.72 -3.91
N ARG A 220 7.29 -34.59 -3.76
CA ARG A 220 8.40 -34.78 -4.71
C ARG A 220 7.99 -35.24 -6.12
N LEU A 221 6.71 -35.42 -6.41
CA LEU A 221 6.20 -35.69 -7.75
C LEU A 221 4.82 -35.05 -7.85
N ASN A 222 4.74 -33.86 -8.46
CA ASN A 222 3.49 -33.25 -8.87
C ASN A 222 2.67 -34.28 -9.70
N PRO A 223 1.51 -34.77 -9.23
CA PRO A 223 0.73 -35.80 -9.92
C PRO A 223 0.22 -35.33 -11.29
N TYR A 224 0.18 -34.02 -11.54
CA TYR A 224 -0.27 -33.44 -12.81
C TYR A 224 0.75 -33.53 -13.95
N LEU A 225 2.00 -33.96 -13.70
CA LEU A 225 3.00 -34.17 -14.75
C LEU A 225 3.11 -35.62 -15.24
N ARG A 226 2.32 -36.55 -14.69
CA ARG A 226 2.34 -37.98 -15.11
C ARG A 226 1.64 -38.23 -16.45
N ASN A 227 0.79 -37.31 -16.92
CA ASN A 227 -0.06 -37.53 -18.11
C ASN A 227 0.45 -36.87 -19.40
N LEU A 228 1.67 -36.30 -19.41
CA LEU A 228 2.26 -35.69 -20.62
C LEU A 228 3.38 -36.52 -21.25
N ILE A 229 3.64 -37.72 -20.73
CA ILE A 229 4.57 -38.68 -21.32
C ILE A 229 3.90 -40.06 -21.30
N GLY A 230 3.06 -40.29 -22.30
CA GLY A 230 2.41 -41.56 -22.61
C GLY A 230 2.16 -41.62 -24.12
#